data_AF-A0A087B4S7-F1
#
_entry.id   AF-A0A087B4S7-F1
#
_cell.length_a   1.000
_cell.length_b   1.000
_cell.length_c   1.000
_cell.angle_alpha   90.00
_cell.angle_beta   90.00
_cell.angle_gamma   90.00
#
_symmetry.space_group_name_H-M   'P 1'
#
loop_
_entity.id
_entity.type
_entity.pdbx_description
1 polymer ?
#
loop_
_entity_poly.entity_id
_entity_poly.type
_entity_poly.pdbx_seq_one_letter_code
_entity_poly.pdbx_strand_id
1 'polypeptide(L)'
;MAHNDTPTVLYQRLDQWTDGDKLAKTLHHRTRPLIAIVPYHDQDPTDLTLLARRFNHVCDIVRLQWDAQRAFNQAAGNQYITPGTIRAWRPDGRSRYWRPMEGDDIPSLIHGFLGCDNTSVSSTPARMPRADDTQPMRQMRERVREQKRELERLRALVPDPDQWSVDWRERLDYMVRYRWLQRIPAAEKPSRPLPAQWRYADSFEQWPHSADRWKTVDVMVEVLLGLDTCSFARGTHPLRAGTGAGMPTRTWHGLPVQRTSISRMPSAPRLGYVVDNGTVVFLDVTVHDDLLL
;
A
#
# COMPACT_ATOMS: atom_id res chain seq x y z
N MET A 1 -9.74 -19.34 50.82
CA MET A 1 -10.28 -18.17 50.10
C MET A 1 -9.37 -17.89 48.93
N ALA A 2 -9.75 -18.35 47.73
CA ALA A 2 -8.97 -18.12 46.52
C ALA A 2 -9.28 -16.72 46.01
N HIS A 3 -8.25 -15.86 45.91
CA HIS A 3 -8.37 -14.59 45.21
C HIS A 3 -8.54 -14.86 43.72
N ASN A 4 -9.71 -14.47 43.19
CA ASN A 4 -9.93 -14.33 41.75
C ASN A 4 -9.10 -13.14 41.25
N ASP A 5 -7.85 -13.40 40.89
CA ASP A 5 -7.06 -12.47 40.09
C ASP A 5 -7.71 -12.35 38.71
N THR A 6 -8.44 -11.25 38.54
CA THR A 6 -8.98 -10.85 37.24
C THR A 6 -7.78 -10.49 36.37
N PRO A 7 -7.63 -11.04 35.15
CA PRO A 7 -6.46 -10.76 34.32
C PRO A 7 -6.39 -9.24 34.05
N THR A 8 -5.35 -8.60 34.58
CA THR A 8 -5.06 -7.19 34.33
C THR A 8 -4.95 -7.00 32.82
N VAL A 9 -5.83 -6.19 32.24
CA VAL A 9 -5.77 -5.88 30.80
C VAL A 9 -4.52 -5.04 30.57
N LEU A 10 -3.46 -5.66 30.03
CA LEU A 10 -2.15 -5.04 29.88
C LEU A 10 -2.02 -4.17 28.61
N TYR A 11 -3.01 -4.16 27.73
CA TYR A 11 -3.04 -3.33 26.52
C TYR A 11 -4.47 -2.99 26.13
N GLN A 12 -4.68 -1.85 25.48
CA GLN A 12 -6.01 -1.43 25.03
C GLN A 12 -6.32 -2.02 23.65
N ARG A 13 -7.45 -2.71 23.53
CA ARG A 13 -7.96 -3.15 22.24
C ARG A 13 -8.91 -2.08 21.68
N LEU A 14 -8.65 -1.64 20.46
CA LEU A 14 -9.45 -0.64 19.76
C LEU A 14 -10.08 -1.28 18.53
N ASP A 15 -11.40 -1.43 18.58
CA ASP A 15 -12.17 -2.10 17.53
C ASP A 15 -12.96 -1.11 16.68
N GLN A 16 -13.42 -0.01 17.28
CA GLN A 16 -14.37 0.91 16.66
C GLN A 16 -13.68 1.98 15.83
N TRP A 17 -14.35 2.41 14.75
CA TRP A 17 -13.92 3.52 13.91
C TRP A 17 -13.59 4.79 14.71
N THR A 18 -14.47 5.15 15.66
CA THR A 18 -14.31 6.35 16.49
C THR A 18 -13.05 6.31 17.36
N ASP A 19 -12.59 5.12 17.74
CA ASP A 19 -11.41 4.98 18.60
C ASP A 19 -10.13 5.23 17.80
N GLY A 20 -10.09 4.72 16.56
CA GLY A 20 -8.98 4.98 15.64
C GLY A 20 -8.84 6.46 15.26
N ASP A 21 -9.96 7.12 14.94
CA ASP A 21 -9.99 8.56 14.64
C ASP A 21 -9.51 9.41 15.83
N LYS A 22 -10.01 9.11 17.05
CA LYS A 22 -9.56 9.78 18.27
C LYS A 22 -8.07 9.56 18.55
N LEU A 23 -7.59 8.33 18.37
CA LEU A 23 -6.17 8.02 18.57
C LEU A 23 -5.28 8.82 17.61
N ALA A 24 -5.66 8.94 16.34
CA ALA A 24 -4.91 9.71 15.35
C ALA A 24 -4.83 11.20 15.72
N LYS A 25 -5.97 11.81 16.08
CA LYS A 25 -6.04 13.23 16.45
C LYS A 25 -5.25 13.56 17.71
N THR A 26 -5.12 12.61 18.63
CA THR A 26 -4.38 12.82 19.90
C THR A 26 -2.90 12.46 19.81
N LEU A 27 -2.45 11.85 18.71
CA LEU A 27 -1.10 11.29 18.57
C LEU A 27 0.03 12.30 18.86
N HIS A 28 -0.11 13.53 18.37
CA HIS A 28 0.87 14.60 18.55
C HIS A 28 0.81 15.29 19.92
N HIS A 29 -0.20 15.00 20.72
CA HIS A 29 -0.42 15.60 22.04
C HIS A 29 -0.09 14.63 23.19
N ARG A 30 0.43 13.43 22.88
CA ARG A 30 0.72 12.41 23.89
C ARG A 30 2.01 12.73 24.64
N THR A 31 1.96 12.63 25.97
CA THR A 31 3.11 12.78 26.86
C THR A 31 3.82 11.45 27.14
N ARG A 32 3.15 10.32 26.89
CA ARG A 32 3.73 8.96 26.96
C ARG A 32 3.95 8.39 25.55
N PRO A 33 5.00 7.59 25.35
CA PRO A 33 5.15 6.82 24.13
C PRO A 33 3.94 5.91 23.89
N LEU A 34 3.66 5.63 22.62
CA LEU A 34 2.58 4.76 22.18
C LEU A 34 3.16 3.64 21.32
N ILE A 35 2.72 2.41 21.54
CA ILE A 35 2.92 1.28 20.64
C ILE A 35 1.56 0.89 20.07
N ALA A 36 1.40 0.96 18.74
CA ALA A 36 0.24 0.41 18.05
C ALA A 36 0.62 -0.86 17.29
N ILE A 37 -0.25 -1.86 17.41
CA ILE A 37 -0.06 -3.20 16.84
C ILE A 37 -1.29 -3.51 15.99
N VAL A 38 -1.07 -3.93 14.75
CA VAL A 38 -2.15 -4.28 13.81
C VAL A 38 -2.03 -5.76 13.45
N PRO A 39 -3.03 -6.58 13.76
CA PRO A 39 -3.03 -7.99 13.38
C PRO A 39 -3.13 -8.17 11.86
N TYR A 40 -2.75 -9.35 11.37
CA TYR A 40 -3.05 -9.82 10.03
C TYR A 40 -3.86 -11.12 10.14
N HIS A 41 -5.08 -11.15 9.59
CA HIS A 41 -6.01 -12.26 9.78
C HIS A 41 -6.14 -12.71 11.26
N ASP A 42 -6.37 -11.74 12.15
CA ASP A 42 -6.46 -11.91 13.61
C ASP A 42 -5.20 -12.41 14.32
N GLN A 43 -4.12 -12.73 13.59
CA GLN A 43 -2.84 -13.09 14.16
C GLN A 43 -2.04 -11.83 14.47
N ASP A 44 -1.58 -11.72 15.72
CA ASP A 44 -0.73 -10.63 16.13
C ASP A 44 0.70 -10.84 15.63
N PRO A 45 1.38 -9.79 15.14
CA PRO A 45 2.73 -9.89 14.59
C PRO A 45 3.81 -10.14 15.66
N THR A 46 3.42 -10.25 16.93
CA THR A 46 4.28 -10.45 18.11
C THR A 46 3.43 -10.90 19.30
N ASP A 47 4.06 -11.46 20.33
CA ASP A 47 3.40 -11.75 21.60
C ASP A 47 3.02 -10.45 22.34
N LEU A 48 1.73 -10.16 22.38
CA LEU A 48 1.16 -8.99 23.07
C LEU A 48 1.35 -9.05 24.59
N THR A 49 1.28 -10.25 25.17
CA THR A 49 1.41 -10.42 26.61
C THR A 49 2.83 -10.10 27.05
N LEU A 50 3.82 -10.60 26.30
CA LEU A 50 5.23 -10.30 26.53
C LEU A 50 5.53 -8.80 26.38
N LEU A 51 5.05 -8.17 25.31
CA LEU A 51 5.23 -6.72 25.12
C LEU A 51 4.59 -5.93 26.25
N ALA A 52 3.39 -6.29 26.66
CA ALA A 52 2.67 -5.56 27.66
C ALA A 52 3.30 -5.70 29.06
N ARG A 53 3.77 -6.89 29.43
CA ARG A 53 4.58 -7.07 30.65
C ARG A 53 5.84 -6.20 30.64
N ARG A 54 6.52 -6.11 29.49
CA ARG A 54 7.78 -5.39 29.37
C ARG A 54 7.62 -3.87 29.29
N PHE A 55 6.54 -3.35 28.72
CA PHE A 55 6.46 -1.94 28.35
C PHE A 55 5.26 -1.15 28.90
N ASN A 56 4.24 -1.79 29.45
CA ASN A 56 3.02 -1.07 29.86
C ASN A 56 3.27 0.01 30.96
N HIS A 57 4.34 -0.15 31.74
CA HIS A 57 4.79 0.84 32.72
C HIS A 57 5.41 2.11 32.09
N VAL A 58 5.95 2.03 30.86
CA VAL A 58 6.65 3.14 30.17
C VAL A 58 5.94 3.65 28.92
N CYS A 59 5.03 2.89 28.33
CA CYS A 59 4.26 3.31 27.15
C CYS A 59 2.83 2.80 27.20
N ASP A 60 1.95 3.45 26.44
CA ASP A 60 0.63 2.93 26.17
C ASP A 60 0.72 1.94 25.01
N ILE A 61 0.03 0.80 25.13
CA ILE A 61 0.00 -0.23 24.09
C ILE A 61 -1.43 -0.38 23.59
N VAL A 62 -1.61 -0.22 22.28
CA VAL A 62 -2.90 -0.36 21.61
C VAL A 62 -2.85 -1.43 20.54
N ARG A 63 -3.86 -2.29 20.52
CA ARG A 63 -4.12 -3.23 19.44
C ARG A 63 -5.24 -2.66 18.57
N LEU A 64 -4.92 -2.28 17.33
CA LEU A 64 -5.86 -1.69 16.38
C LEU A 64 -6.46 -2.78 15.49
N GLN A 65 -7.76 -3.02 15.59
CA GLN A 65 -8.47 -3.85 14.61
C GLN A 65 -8.68 -3.12 13.29
N TRP A 66 -9.15 -3.87 12.30
CA TRP A 66 -9.42 -3.41 10.94
C TRP A 66 -10.10 -2.04 10.86
N ASP A 67 -11.25 -1.84 11.51
CA ASP A 67 -12.01 -0.59 11.40
C ASP A 67 -11.32 0.58 12.11
N ALA A 68 -10.81 0.37 13.32
CA ALA A 68 -10.01 1.37 14.03
C ALA A 68 -8.71 1.74 13.28
N GLN A 69 -8.03 0.77 12.67
CA GLN A 69 -6.82 0.98 11.89
C GLN A 69 -7.11 1.84 10.64
N ARG A 70 -8.21 1.56 9.93
CA ARG A 70 -8.62 2.36 8.77
C ARG A 70 -8.94 3.79 9.17
N ALA A 71 -9.72 3.99 10.23
CA ALA A 71 -10.04 5.31 10.76
C ALA A 71 -8.78 6.09 11.16
N PHE A 72 -7.86 5.44 11.88
CA PHE A 72 -6.59 6.03 12.27
C PHE A 72 -5.77 6.49 11.05
N ASN A 73 -5.60 5.62 10.05
CA ASN A 73 -4.85 5.95 8.84
C ASN A 73 -5.46 7.09 8.02
N GLN A 74 -6.79 7.14 7.95
CA GLN A 74 -7.49 8.22 7.26
C GLN A 74 -7.24 9.56 7.96
N ALA A 75 -7.38 9.61 9.29
CA ALA A 75 -7.17 10.83 10.07
C ALA A 75 -5.69 11.25 10.13
N ALA A 76 -4.74 10.31 10.06
CA ALA A 76 -3.30 10.57 10.13
C ALA A 76 -2.64 10.88 8.75
N GLY A 77 -3.39 10.95 7.65
CA GLY A 77 -2.89 11.35 6.34
C GLY A 77 -2.47 10.23 5.37
N ASN A 78 -3.15 9.08 5.41
CA ASN A 78 -2.99 7.86 4.57
C ASN A 78 -1.69 7.04 4.80
N GLN A 79 -1.87 5.72 5.00
CA GLN A 79 -0.84 4.66 5.14
C GLN A 79 0.18 4.84 6.28
N TYR A 80 -0.31 5.18 7.47
CA TYR A 80 0.52 5.33 8.65
C TYR A 80 0.86 3.97 9.33
N ILE A 81 -0.02 2.97 9.27
CA ILE A 81 0.24 1.61 9.83
C ILE A 81 -0.55 0.54 9.04
N THR A 82 0.05 -0.63 8.78
CA THR A 82 -0.57 -1.68 7.91
C THR A 82 -0.79 -3.00 8.65
N PRO A 83 -1.64 -3.92 8.17
CA PRO A 83 -1.84 -5.22 8.80
C PRO A 83 -0.54 -6.01 8.96
N GLY A 84 -0.39 -6.69 10.10
CA GLY A 84 0.81 -7.48 10.45
C GLY A 84 2.02 -6.64 10.85
N THR A 85 1.81 -5.46 11.42
CA THR A 85 2.89 -4.52 11.72
C THR A 85 2.77 -3.89 13.09
N ILE A 86 3.90 -3.35 13.55
CA ILE A 86 4.02 -2.66 14.82
C ILE A 86 4.60 -1.29 14.53
N ARG A 87 4.04 -0.25 15.14
CA ARG A 87 4.59 1.09 15.07
C ARG A 87 4.61 1.71 16.46
N ALA A 88 5.71 2.36 16.80
CA ALA A 88 5.86 3.09 18.04
C ALA A 88 6.08 4.58 17.79
N TRP A 89 5.57 5.41 18.69
CA TRP A 89 5.73 6.87 18.69
C TRP A 89 6.26 7.32 20.04
N ARG A 90 7.15 8.30 20.01
CA ARG A 90 7.66 9.00 21.18
C ARG A 90 7.01 10.37 21.29
N PRO A 91 6.91 10.94 22.50
CA PRO A 91 6.42 12.30 22.72
C PRO A 91 7.21 13.37 21.97
N ASP A 92 8.49 13.11 21.67
CA ASP A 92 9.36 14.00 20.89
C ASP A 92 9.09 13.98 19.36
N GLY A 93 7.99 13.34 18.94
CA GLY A 93 7.56 13.25 17.55
C GLY A 93 8.27 12.17 16.73
N ARG A 94 9.29 11.49 17.28
CA ARG A 94 9.92 10.36 16.59
C ARG A 94 8.98 9.17 16.53
N SER A 95 9.01 8.44 15.42
CA SER A 95 8.29 7.18 15.28
C SER A 95 9.15 6.14 14.59
N ARG A 96 8.86 4.87 14.84
CA ARG A 96 9.52 3.74 14.20
C ARG A 96 8.52 2.64 13.90
N TYR A 97 8.72 2.00 12.76
CA TYR A 97 7.84 0.99 12.19
C TYR A 97 8.61 -0.32 12.01
N TRP A 98 7.95 -1.43 12.29
CA TRP A 98 8.48 -2.78 12.13
C TRP A 98 7.45 -3.68 11.46
N ARG A 99 7.94 -4.53 10.56
CA ARG A 99 7.22 -5.69 10.05
C ARG A 99 7.99 -6.92 10.52
N PRO A 100 7.58 -7.55 11.63
CA PRO A 100 8.33 -8.67 12.21
C PRO A 100 8.49 -9.81 11.21
N MET A 101 9.70 -10.35 11.14
CA MET A 101 10.03 -11.59 10.44
C MET A 101 10.32 -12.69 11.47
N GLU A 102 10.33 -13.94 11.01
CA GLU A 102 10.69 -15.07 11.84
C GLU A 102 12.10 -14.88 12.42
N GLY A 103 12.22 -14.97 13.75
CA GLY A 103 13.48 -14.77 14.48
C GLY A 103 13.75 -13.35 14.99
N ASP A 104 12.91 -12.37 14.69
CA ASP A 104 13.08 -10.99 15.20
C ASP A 104 12.77 -10.88 16.71
N ASP A 105 13.72 -10.34 17.50
CA ASP A 105 13.46 -9.92 18.89
C ASP A 105 12.85 -8.50 18.92
N ILE A 106 11.58 -8.45 18.53
CA ILE A 106 10.79 -7.22 18.50
C ILE A 106 10.76 -6.49 19.86
N PRO A 107 10.55 -7.16 21.01
CA PRO A 107 10.63 -6.50 22.31
C PRO A 107 11.94 -5.75 22.51
N SER A 108 13.10 -6.35 22.22
CA SER A 108 14.38 -5.66 22.42
C SER A 108 14.60 -4.50 21.44
N LEU A 109 14.10 -4.62 20.19
CA LEU A 109 14.13 -3.51 19.23
C LEU A 109 13.26 -2.31 19.68
N ILE A 110 12.10 -2.58 20.29
CA ILE A 110 11.24 -1.56 20.89
C ILE A 110 11.93 -0.95 22.11
N HIS A 111 12.56 -1.76 22.96
CA HIS A 111 13.31 -1.31 24.13
C HIS A 111 14.37 -0.27 23.77
N GLY A 112 15.21 -0.59 22.77
CA GLY A 112 16.25 0.31 22.29
C GLY A 112 15.70 1.59 21.66
N PHE A 113 14.52 1.55 21.02
CA PHE A 113 13.87 2.74 20.48
C PHE A 113 13.29 3.66 21.55
N LEU A 114 12.65 3.08 22.57
CA LEU A 114 12.08 3.83 23.70
C LEU A 114 13.18 4.38 24.62
N GLY A 115 14.34 3.71 24.69
CA GLY A 115 15.49 4.12 25.47
C GLY A 115 15.35 3.78 26.95
N CYS A 116 14.82 2.59 27.27
CA CYS A 116 14.44 2.18 28.62
C CYS A 116 15.59 1.60 29.48
N ASP A 117 16.86 1.79 29.09
CA ASP A 117 18.03 1.36 29.88
C ASP A 117 18.70 2.56 30.57
N ASN A 118 18.55 2.65 31.89
CA ASN A 118 19.38 3.49 32.76
C ASN A 118 19.71 2.73 34.05
N THR A 119 20.71 1.85 34.01
CA THR A 119 21.53 1.49 35.17
C THR A 119 22.96 1.18 34.69
N SER A 120 23.89 2.13 34.97
CA SER A 120 25.37 2.03 34.97
C SER A 120 26.06 1.41 33.73
N VAL A 121 26.95 2.08 33.00
CA VAL A 121 28.20 2.71 33.45
C VAL A 121 28.56 3.85 32.49
N SER A 122 29.16 4.88 33.06
CA SER A 122 29.91 5.95 32.39
C SER A 122 30.87 5.42 31.32
N SER A 123 30.40 5.42 30.09
CA SER A 123 31.19 5.86 28.95
C SER A 123 30.25 6.78 28.20
N THR A 124 30.55 8.07 28.10
CA THR A 124 29.93 8.92 27.08
C THR A 124 30.13 8.19 25.76
N PRO A 125 29.11 7.56 25.14
CA PRO A 125 29.28 7.11 23.78
C PRO A 125 29.29 8.43 23.02
N ALA A 126 30.44 8.79 22.46
CA ALA A 126 30.52 9.87 21.49
C ALA A 126 29.28 9.77 20.62
N ARG A 127 28.41 10.80 20.70
CA ARG A 127 27.09 10.91 20.05
C ARG A 127 27.11 10.12 18.75
N MET A 128 26.71 8.85 18.79
CA MET A 128 26.75 8.04 17.57
C MET A 128 25.72 8.69 16.66
N PRO A 129 26.11 9.12 15.45
CA PRO A 129 25.14 9.59 14.48
C PRO A 129 24.11 8.48 14.33
N ARG A 130 22.82 8.85 14.30
CA ARG A 130 21.72 7.91 14.01
C ARG A 130 22.20 6.98 12.90
N ALA A 131 21.85 5.69 12.91
CA ALA A 131 22.14 4.82 11.75
C ALA A 131 21.59 5.40 10.42
N ASP A 132 20.67 6.37 10.53
CA ASP A 132 20.06 7.16 9.46
C ASP A 132 20.75 8.50 9.14
N ASP A 133 21.79 8.87 9.91
CA ASP A 133 22.60 10.10 9.86
C ASP A 133 24.10 9.81 9.64
N THR A 134 24.47 8.57 9.32
CA THR A 134 25.82 8.33 8.79
C THR A 134 25.94 9.10 7.47
N GLN A 135 27.03 9.83 7.26
CA GLN A 135 27.29 10.59 6.02
C GLN A 135 26.93 9.80 4.73
N PRO A 136 27.19 8.47 4.64
CA PRO A 136 26.79 7.67 3.48
C PRO A 136 25.27 7.60 3.25
N MET A 137 24.45 7.47 4.30
CA MET A 137 22.98 7.37 4.17
C MET A 137 22.34 8.70 3.81
N ARG A 138 22.88 9.82 4.32
CA ARG A 138 22.45 11.17 3.92
C ARG A 138 22.78 11.43 2.44
N GLN A 139 24.01 11.14 2.03
CA GLN A 139 24.43 11.23 0.63
C GLN A 139 23.59 10.33 -0.27
N MET A 140 23.25 9.10 0.17
CA MET A 140 22.37 8.21 -0.59
C MET A 140 20.95 8.80 -0.75
N ARG A 141 20.36 9.35 0.32
CA ARG A 141 19.04 9.99 0.27
C ARG A 141 19.02 11.24 -0.60
N GLU A 142 20.07 12.04 -0.54
CA GLU A 142 20.26 13.21 -1.40
C GLU A 142 20.36 12.77 -2.86
N ARG A 143 21.18 11.77 -3.17
CA ARG A 143 21.26 11.18 -4.52
C ARG A 143 19.93 10.64 -5.01
N VAL A 144 19.17 9.92 -4.18
CA VAL A 144 17.82 9.44 -4.56
C VAL A 144 16.87 10.60 -4.82
N ARG A 145 16.92 11.67 -4.01
CA ARG A 145 16.09 12.87 -4.21
C ARG A 145 16.50 13.62 -5.47
N GLU A 146 17.78 13.75 -5.74
CA GLU A 146 18.32 14.36 -6.96
C GLU A 146 17.94 13.54 -8.18
N GLN A 147 18.12 12.23 -8.15
CA GLN A 147 17.68 11.32 -9.21
C GLN A 147 16.18 11.42 -9.44
N LYS A 148 15.38 11.52 -8.38
CA LYS A 148 13.92 11.70 -8.50
C LYS A 148 13.57 13.05 -9.13
N ARG A 149 14.21 14.15 -8.70
CA ARG A 149 14.01 15.49 -9.28
C ARG A 149 14.43 15.55 -10.74
N GLU A 150 15.56 14.92 -11.07
CA GLU A 150 16.04 14.85 -12.44
C GLU A 150 15.12 14.01 -13.31
N LEU A 151 14.63 12.88 -12.79
CA LEU A 151 13.60 12.09 -13.47
C LEU A 151 12.30 12.87 -13.66
N GLU A 152 11.88 13.66 -12.67
CA GLU A 152 10.71 14.55 -12.78
C GLU A 152 10.94 15.65 -13.83
N ARG A 153 12.14 16.25 -13.90
CA ARG A 153 12.51 17.22 -14.96
C ARG A 153 12.51 16.60 -16.34
N LEU A 154 13.14 15.44 -16.51
CA LEU A 154 13.17 14.71 -17.78
C LEU A 154 11.76 14.29 -18.23
N ARG A 155 10.89 13.93 -17.28
CA ARG A 155 9.46 13.67 -17.57
C ARG A 155 8.73 14.92 -18.04
N ALA A 156 9.07 16.11 -17.53
CA ALA A 156 8.46 17.37 -17.96
C ALA A 156 8.85 17.78 -19.39
N LEU A 157 9.91 17.20 -19.96
CA LEU A 157 10.29 17.42 -21.37
C LEU A 157 9.40 16.65 -22.35
N VAL A 158 8.64 15.68 -21.85
CA VAL A 158 7.72 14.89 -22.67
C VAL A 158 6.43 15.69 -22.81
N PRO A 159 5.96 15.96 -24.05
CA PRO A 159 4.71 16.70 -24.24
C PRO A 159 3.56 16.03 -23.48
N ASP A 160 2.59 16.82 -23.04
CA ASP A 160 1.38 16.29 -22.41
C ASP A 160 0.74 15.26 -23.35
N PRO A 161 0.36 14.05 -22.88
CA PRO A 161 -0.36 13.07 -23.68
C PRO A 161 -1.55 13.64 -24.44
N ASP A 162 -2.27 14.63 -23.89
CA ASP A 162 -3.41 15.25 -24.56
C ASP A 162 -3.04 15.99 -25.85
N GLN A 163 -1.76 16.23 -26.10
CA GLN A 163 -1.22 16.84 -27.32
C GLN A 163 -0.74 15.81 -28.35
N TRP A 164 -0.70 14.50 -28.02
CA TRP A 164 -0.09 13.50 -28.89
C TRP A 164 -0.99 13.08 -30.06
N SER A 165 -2.31 13.07 -29.86
CA SER A 165 -3.29 12.87 -30.93
C SER A 165 -4.66 13.43 -30.53
N VAL A 166 -5.44 13.84 -31.53
CA VAL A 166 -6.84 14.26 -31.39
C VAL A 166 -7.75 13.06 -31.12
N ASP A 167 -7.45 11.90 -31.70
CA ASP A 167 -8.17 10.65 -31.40
C ASP A 167 -7.67 10.09 -30.07
N TRP A 168 -8.59 9.89 -29.12
CA TRP A 168 -8.26 9.36 -27.80
C TRP A 168 -7.74 7.92 -27.86
N ARG A 169 -8.17 7.12 -28.84
CA ARG A 169 -7.69 5.74 -28.99
C ARG A 169 -6.23 5.72 -29.41
N GLU A 170 -5.91 6.48 -30.45
CA GLU A 170 -4.53 6.64 -30.91
C GLU A 170 -3.63 7.22 -29.81
N ARG A 171 -4.14 8.20 -29.04
CA ARG A 171 -3.45 8.76 -27.88
C ARG A 171 -3.13 7.69 -26.85
N LEU A 172 -4.11 6.87 -26.46
CA LEU A 172 -3.88 5.77 -25.52
C LEU A 172 -2.90 4.74 -26.08
N ASP A 173 -2.94 4.47 -27.39
CA ASP A 173 -2.01 3.54 -28.00
C ASP A 173 -0.56 4.03 -27.90
N TYR A 174 -0.33 5.32 -28.15
CA TYR A 174 0.97 5.94 -27.92
C TYR A 174 1.38 5.88 -26.46
N MET A 175 0.46 6.13 -25.51
CA MET A 175 0.74 6.03 -24.08
C MET A 175 1.14 4.61 -23.66
N VAL A 176 0.44 3.59 -24.15
CA VAL A 176 0.76 2.17 -23.90
C VAL A 176 2.15 1.84 -24.45
N ARG A 177 2.43 2.21 -25.70
CA ARG A 177 3.75 1.97 -26.33
C ARG A 177 4.86 2.68 -25.57
N TYR A 178 4.64 3.93 -25.19
CA TYR A 178 5.58 4.71 -24.40
C TYR A 178 5.86 4.06 -23.04
N ARG A 179 4.82 3.61 -22.33
CA ARG A 179 4.98 2.92 -21.05
C ARG A 179 5.66 1.57 -21.17
N TRP A 180 5.37 0.79 -22.21
CA TRP A 180 6.11 -0.44 -22.49
C TRP A 180 7.59 -0.16 -22.72
N LEU A 181 7.94 0.86 -23.53
CA LEU A 181 9.32 1.27 -23.78
C LEU A 181 10.06 1.66 -22.49
N GLN A 182 9.38 2.33 -21.56
CA GLN A 182 9.95 2.77 -20.28
C GLN A 182 10.08 1.67 -19.24
N ARG A 183 9.09 0.77 -19.16
CA ARG A 183 8.99 -0.21 -18.06
C ARG A 183 9.72 -1.50 -18.35
N ILE A 184 9.76 -1.92 -19.61
CA ILE A 184 10.36 -3.18 -20.01
C ILE A 184 11.81 -2.90 -20.45
N PRO A 185 12.83 -3.43 -19.74
CA PRO A 185 14.23 -3.28 -20.14
C PRO A 185 14.43 -3.76 -21.57
N ALA A 186 15.34 -3.11 -22.31
CA ALA A 186 15.59 -3.44 -23.71
C ALA A 186 15.89 -4.95 -23.93
N ALA A 187 16.61 -5.57 -23.00
CA ALA A 187 16.94 -7.00 -23.02
C ALA A 187 15.72 -7.92 -22.83
N GLU A 188 14.66 -7.47 -22.14
CA GLU A 188 13.46 -8.27 -21.88
C GLU A 188 12.41 -8.15 -22.99
N LYS A 189 12.49 -7.12 -23.83
CA LYS A 189 11.50 -6.85 -24.91
C LYS A 189 11.27 -8.03 -25.86
N PRO A 190 12.29 -8.82 -26.28
CA PRO A 190 12.04 -10.00 -27.12
C PRO A 190 11.21 -11.08 -26.42
N SER A 191 11.36 -11.23 -25.10
CA SER A 191 10.60 -12.20 -24.29
C SER A 191 9.26 -11.67 -23.80
N ARG A 192 9.05 -10.36 -23.86
CA ARG A 192 7.81 -9.65 -23.48
C ARG A 192 7.39 -8.66 -24.57
N PRO A 193 7.12 -9.15 -25.80
CA PRO A 193 6.73 -8.28 -26.89
C PRO A 193 5.35 -7.69 -26.59
N LEU A 194 5.20 -6.39 -26.85
CA LEU A 194 3.88 -5.78 -26.85
C LEU A 194 3.08 -6.36 -28.04
N PRO A 195 1.82 -6.79 -27.85
CA PRO A 195 0.99 -7.26 -28.95
C PRO A 195 0.88 -6.20 -30.06
N ALA A 196 0.76 -6.64 -31.32
CA ALA A 196 0.65 -5.70 -32.45
C ALA A 196 -0.66 -4.90 -32.41
N GLN A 197 -1.72 -5.45 -31.81
CA GLN A 197 -3.07 -4.89 -31.79
C GLN A 197 -3.78 -5.21 -30.47
N TRP A 198 -4.63 -4.28 -30.04
CA TRP A 198 -5.64 -4.41 -29.00
C TRP A 198 -6.82 -3.50 -29.35
N ARG A 199 -7.93 -3.62 -28.63
CA ARG A 199 -9.17 -2.86 -28.91
C ARG A 199 -9.71 -2.19 -27.66
N TYR A 200 -10.59 -1.21 -27.90
CA TYR A 200 -11.32 -0.50 -26.87
C TYR A 200 -12.82 -0.53 -27.18
N ALA A 201 -13.65 -0.74 -26.17
CA ALA A 201 -15.07 -0.44 -26.26
C ALA A 201 -15.29 1.07 -26.41
N ASP A 202 -16.44 1.48 -26.96
CA ASP A 202 -16.76 2.90 -27.16
C ASP A 202 -16.87 3.70 -25.86
N SER A 203 -17.25 3.05 -24.77
CA SER A 203 -17.34 3.65 -23.44
C SER A 203 -16.00 3.82 -22.73
N PHE A 204 -14.90 3.28 -23.28
CA PHE A 204 -13.65 3.16 -22.54
C PHE A 204 -13.00 4.51 -22.18
N GLU A 205 -13.21 5.57 -22.95
CA GLU A 205 -12.61 6.89 -22.68
C GLU A 205 -13.08 7.50 -21.33
N GLN A 206 -14.23 7.05 -20.82
CA GLN A 206 -14.88 7.63 -19.64
C GLN A 206 -14.28 7.06 -18.35
N TRP A 207 -13.25 7.72 -17.83
CA TRP A 207 -12.61 7.32 -16.58
C TRP A 207 -13.10 8.15 -15.39
N PRO A 208 -13.30 7.55 -14.21
CA PRO A 208 -13.57 8.30 -13.00
C PRO A 208 -12.36 9.18 -12.65
N HIS A 209 -12.60 10.36 -12.07
CA HIS A 209 -11.53 11.28 -11.65
C HIS A 209 -10.50 10.65 -10.68
N SER A 210 -10.89 9.60 -9.97
CA SER A 210 -10.01 8.85 -9.07
C SER A 210 -9.03 7.91 -9.79
N ALA A 211 -9.23 7.65 -11.09
CA ALA A 211 -8.32 6.86 -11.90
C ALA A 211 -7.14 7.72 -12.39
N ASP A 212 -5.97 7.49 -11.81
CA ASP A 212 -4.72 8.07 -12.27
C ASP A 212 -4.41 7.57 -13.68
N ARG A 213 -4.40 8.49 -14.65
CA ARG A 213 -4.28 8.17 -16.07
C ARG A 213 -3.07 7.29 -16.38
N TRP A 214 -1.91 7.61 -15.80
CA TRP A 214 -0.68 6.90 -16.07
C TRP A 214 -0.60 5.55 -15.37
N LYS A 215 -1.18 5.42 -14.17
CA LYS A 215 -1.30 4.10 -13.51
C LYS A 215 -2.25 3.20 -14.26
N THR A 216 -3.35 3.72 -14.80
CA THR A 216 -4.26 2.96 -15.66
C THR A 216 -3.50 2.39 -16.86
N VAL A 217 -2.73 3.23 -17.56
CA VAL A 217 -1.92 2.79 -18.71
C VAL A 217 -0.83 1.79 -18.31
N ASP A 218 -0.18 1.96 -17.15
CA ASP A 218 0.76 0.96 -16.63
C ASP A 218 0.08 -0.41 -16.46
N VAL A 219 -1.16 -0.45 -15.99
CA VAL A 219 -1.94 -1.70 -15.85
C VAL A 219 -2.41 -2.23 -17.19
N MET A 220 -2.75 -1.38 -18.16
CA MET A 220 -3.05 -1.81 -19.53
C MET A 220 -1.85 -2.54 -20.14
N VAL A 221 -0.63 -2.04 -19.95
CA VAL A 221 0.60 -2.73 -20.38
C VAL A 221 0.75 -4.08 -19.67
N GLU A 222 0.50 -4.15 -18.37
CA GLU A 222 0.56 -5.42 -17.62
C GLU A 222 -0.45 -6.45 -18.16
N VAL A 223 -1.68 -6.03 -18.47
CA VAL A 223 -2.71 -6.90 -19.08
C VAL A 223 -2.29 -7.38 -20.47
N LEU A 224 -1.78 -6.48 -21.33
CA LEU A 224 -1.32 -6.83 -22.68
C LEU A 224 -0.15 -7.81 -22.67
N LEU A 225 0.64 -7.83 -21.60
CA LEU A 225 1.75 -8.77 -21.40
C LEU A 225 1.35 -9.99 -20.53
N GLY A 226 0.09 -10.08 -20.08
CA GLY A 226 -0.40 -11.13 -19.19
C GLY A 226 0.16 -11.11 -17.76
N LEU A 227 0.83 -10.03 -17.34
CA LEU A 227 1.50 -9.90 -16.04
C LEU A 227 0.54 -9.59 -14.89
N ASP A 228 -0.66 -9.11 -15.19
CA ASP A 228 -1.65 -8.73 -14.18
C ASP A 228 -2.14 -9.96 -13.38
N THR A 229 -2.28 -11.10 -14.04
CA THR A 229 -2.69 -12.38 -13.41
C THR A 229 -1.66 -12.93 -12.43
N CYS A 230 -0.37 -12.66 -12.66
CA CYS A 230 0.73 -13.11 -11.81
C CYS A 230 0.96 -12.17 -10.61
N SER A 231 0.32 -11.00 -10.61
CA SER A 231 0.56 -9.95 -9.63
C SER A 231 -0.50 -9.99 -8.53
N PHE A 232 -0.10 -10.42 -7.32
CA PHE A 232 -0.96 -10.31 -6.13
C PHE A 232 -1.41 -8.85 -5.87
N ALA A 233 -0.66 -7.86 -6.38
CA ALA A 233 -1.02 -6.46 -6.31
C ALA A 233 -2.34 -6.12 -7.01
N ARG A 234 -2.67 -6.88 -8.06
CA ARG A 234 -3.74 -6.58 -9.00
C ARG A 234 -5.03 -7.25 -8.61
N GLY A 235 -4.95 -8.41 -7.98
CA GLY A 235 -6.12 -9.19 -7.61
C GLY A 235 -7.02 -9.43 -8.81
N THR A 236 -6.46 -9.80 -9.96
CA THR A 236 -7.24 -10.03 -11.19
C THR A 236 -8.24 -11.16 -10.94
N HIS A 237 -9.50 -10.92 -11.25
CA HIS A 237 -10.56 -11.92 -11.13
C HIS A 237 -11.69 -11.68 -12.13
N PRO A 238 -12.46 -12.73 -12.49
CA PRO A 238 -13.66 -12.56 -13.29
C PRO A 238 -14.71 -11.73 -12.55
N LEU A 239 -15.33 -10.78 -13.25
CA LEU A 239 -16.44 -10.01 -12.71
C LEU A 239 -17.65 -10.92 -12.50
N ARG A 240 -18.27 -10.85 -11.32
CA ARG A 240 -19.44 -11.66 -10.97
C ARG A 240 -20.72 -10.84 -11.00
N ALA A 241 -21.85 -11.49 -11.29
CA ALA A 241 -23.17 -10.84 -11.32
C ALA A 241 -23.70 -10.43 -9.94
N GLY A 242 -22.98 -10.74 -8.86
CA GLY A 242 -23.29 -10.34 -7.49
C GLY A 242 -22.15 -10.69 -6.54
N THR A 243 -22.36 -10.45 -5.24
CA THR A 243 -21.33 -10.53 -4.19
C THR A 243 -21.12 -11.92 -3.57
N GLY A 244 -21.75 -12.97 -4.13
CA GLY A 244 -21.70 -14.34 -3.61
C GLY A 244 -20.68 -15.26 -4.31
N ALA A 245 -20.05 -16.14 -3.54
CA ALA A 245 -19.28 -17.28 -4.05
C ALA A 245 -20.25 -18.27 -4.73
N GLY A 246 -20.34 -18.22 -6.06
CA GLY A 246 -21.29 -19.01 -6.86
C GLY A 246 -22.11 -18.19 -7.85
N MET A 247 -22.00 -16.85 -7.80
CA MET A 247 -22.64 -16.01 -8.80
C MET A 247 -21.99 -16.19 -10.18
N PRO A 248 -22.79 -16.22 -11.26
CA PRO A 248 -22.26 -16.37 -12.61
C PRO A 248 -21.34 -15.20 -12.96
N THR A 249 -20.31 -15.51 -13.74
CA THR A 249 -19.41 -14.50 -14.31
C THR A 249 -20.18 -13.64 -15.31
N ARG A 250 -20.01 -12.33 -15.24
CA ARG A 250 -20.53 -11.40 -16.25
C ARG A 250 -19.75 -11.57 -17.53
N THR A 251 -20.46 -11.55 -18.65
CA THR A 251 -19.88 -11.72 -19.98
C THR A 251 -20.15 -10.51 -20.87
N TRP A 252 -19.20 -10.20 -21.75
CA TRP A 252 -19.37 -9.25 -22.84
C TRP A 252 -19.28 -10.03 -24.16
N HIS A 253 -20.37 -10.03 -24.94
CA HIS A 253 -20.53 -10.91 -26.11
C HIS A 253 -20.18 -12.39 -25.85
N GLY A 254 -20.54 -12.91 -24.67
CA GLY A 254 -20.25 -14.30 -24.27
C GLY A 254 -18.85 -14.53 -23.70
N LEU A 255 -17.97 -13.53 -23.71
CA LEU A 255 -16.61 -13.63 -23.15
C LEU A 255 -16.58 -13.20 -21.69
N PRO A 256 -15.89 -13.92 -20.79
CA PRO A 256 -15.84 -13.58 -19.36
C PRO A 256 -15.07 -12.26 -19.14
N VAL A 257 -15.73 -11.30 -18.49
CA VAL A 257 -15.12 -10.01 -18.16
C VAL A 257 -14.15 -10.18 -17.01
N GLN A 258 -12.89 -9.79 -17.21
CA GLN A 258 -11.86 -9.74 -16.19
C GLN A 258 -11.81 -8.36 -15.56
N ARG A 259 -11.54 -8.32 -14.25
CA ARG A 259 -11.32 -7.09 -13.48
C ARG A 259 -9.93 -7.12 -12.87
N THR A 260 -9.14 -6.07 -13.12
CA THR A 260 -7.82 -5.91 -12.52
C THR A 260 -7.69 -4.57 -11.81
N SER A 261 -7.09 -4.56 -10.62
CA SER A 261 -7.00 -3.35 -9.80
C SER A 261 -5.89 -2.40 -10.27
N ILE A 262 -6.22 -1.12 -10.44
CA ILE A 262 -5.25 -0.10 -10.86
C ILE A 262 -4.28 0.23 -9.72
N SER A 263 -4.72 0.13 -8.47
CA SER A 263 -3.87 0.36 -7.30
C SER A 263 -4.28 -0.49 -6.10
N ARG A 264 -3.39 -0.69 -5.13
CA ARG A 264 -3.67 -1.48 -3.91
C ARG A 264 -4.55 -0.75 -2.88
N MET A 265 -5.17 0.37 -3.23
CA MET A 265 -5.99 1.15 -2.30
C MET A 265 -7.38 0.53 -2.14
N PRO A 266 -8.02 0.60 -0.96
CA PRO A 266 -9.43 0.29 -0.82
C PRO A 266 -10.25 1.14 -1.79
N SER A 267 -11.22 0.52 -2.47
CA SER A 267 -12.02 1.17 -3.52
C SER A 267 -11.20 1.75 -4.67
N ALA A 268 -10.02 1.17 -4.96
CA ALA A 268 -9.26 1.55 -6.13
C ALA A 268 -10.05 1.30 -7.42
N PRO A 269 -9.96 2.22 -8.40
CA PRO A 269 -10.45 1.96 -9.74
C PRO A 269 -9.91 0.64 -10.29
N ARG A 270 -10.75 -0.05 -11.05
CA ARG A 270 -10.46 -1.32 -11.70
C ARG A 270 -10.60 -1.17 -13.20
N LEU A 271 -9.68 -1.78 -13.92
CA LEU A 271 -9.72 -1.90 -15.37
C LEU A 271 -10.50 -3.17 -15.72
N GLY A 272 -11.55 -3.02 -16.54
CA GLY A 272 -12.30 -4.14 -17.11
C GLY A 272 -11.80 -4.48 -18.51
N TYR A 273 -11.64 -5.77 -18.79
CA TYR A 273 -11.25 -6.24 -20.13
C TYR A 273 -11.79 -7.64 -20.42
N VAL A 274 -11.80 -8.01 -21.71
CA VAL A 274 -11.94 -9.40 -22.16
C VAL A 274 -10.79 -9.78 -23.07
N VAL A 275 -10.62 -11.08 -23.27
CA VAL A 275 -9.71 -11.62 -24.28
C VAL A 275 -10.56 -12.30 -25.35
N ASP A 276 -10.56 -11.72 -26.55
CA ASP A 276 -11.28 -12.21 -27.72
C ASP A 276 -10.26 -12.76 -28.74
N ASN A 277 -10.21 -14.09 -28.88
CA ASN A 277 -9.28 -14.78 -29.79
C ASN A 277 -7.81 -14.32 -29.63
N GLY A 278 -7.37 -14.14 -28.38
CA GLY A 278 -6.01 -13.68 -28.05
C GLY A 278 -5.81 -12.15 -28.14
N THR A 279 -6.82 -11.40 -28.57
CA THR A 279 -6.78 -9.93 -28.58
C THR A 279 -7.46 -9.38 -27.32
N VAL A 280 -6.75 -8.52 -26.59
CA VAL A 280 -7.32 -7.81 -25.45
C VAL A 280 -8.29 -6.73 -25.94
N VAL A 281 -9.48 -6.69 -25.35
CA VAL A 281 -10.45 -5.61 -25.52
C VAL A 281 -10.69 -4.95 -24.17
N PHE A 282 -10.27 -3.70 -24.04
CA PHE A 282 -10.52 -2.90 -22.84
C PHE A 282 -11.95 -2.36 -22.86
N LEU A 283 -12.68 -2.57 -21.77
CA LEU A 283 -14.12 -2.28 -21.70
C LEU A 283 -14.40 -0.96 -20.95
N ASP A 284 -13.88 -0.82 -19.73
CA ASP A 284 -14.15 0.32 -18.86
C ASP A 284 -13.09 0.49 -17.76
N VAL A 285 -13.17 1.62 -17.05
CA VAL A 285 -12.48 1.85 -15.79
C VAL A 285 -13.49 2.30 -14.74
N THR A 286 -13.68 1.53 -13.65
CA THR A 286 -14.74 1.80 -12.66
C THR A 286 -14.25 1.68 -11.21
N VAL A 287 -14.88 2.40 -10.28
CA VAL A 287 -14.51 2.41 -8.84
C VAL A 287 -15.05 1.17 -8.09
N HIS A 288 -16.17 0.64 -8.56
CA HIS A 288 -16.85 -0.52 -7.98
C HIS A 288 -16.98 -1.64 -9.01
N ASP A 289 -17.28 -2.86 -8.54
CA ASP A 289 -17.60 -4.00 -9.41
C ASP A 289 -18.97 -3.84 -10.12
N ASP A 290 -19.56 -2.66 -10.06
CA ASP A 290 -20.73 -2.29 -10.84
C ASP A 290 -20.29 -1.89 -12.26
N LEU A 291 -21.01 -2.42 -13.24
CA LEU A 291 -20.90 -1.93 -14.62
C LEU A 291 -21.89 -0.79 -14.82
N LEU A 292 -21.43 0.24 -15.53
CA LEU A 292 -22.24 0.94 -16.50
C LEU A 292 -22.06 0.16 -17.82
N LEU A 293 -22.94 -0.82 -18.10
CA LEU A 293 -23.10 -1.39 -19.45
C LEU A 293 -24.17 -0.59 -20.18
#